data_AF-A0A962JP66-F1
#
_entry.id   AF-A0A962JP66-F1
#
_cell.length_a   1.000
_cell.length_b   1.000
_cell.length_c   1.000
_cell.angle_alpha   90.00
_cell.angle_beta   90.00
_cell.angle_gamma   90.00
#
_symmetry.space_group_name_H-M   'P 1'
#
loop_
_entity.id
_entity.type
_entity.pdbx_description
1 polymer ?
#
loop_
_entity_poly.entity_id
_entity_poly.type
_entity_poly.pdbx_seq_one_letter_code
_entity_poly.pdbx_strand_id
1 'polypeptide(L)' 'MMDSRHIRLLILGSGPAGYTAAVYAARANLNPVVITGMQAGGQLTTT' A
#
# COMPACT_ATOMS: atom_id res chain seq x y z
N MET A 1 22.56 -3.00 -10.89
CA MET A 1 22.35 -1.58 -10.55
C MET A 1 21.22 -1.53 -9.54
N MET A 2 21.34 -0.72 -8.48
CA MET A 2 20.24 -0.57 -7.53
C MET A 2 19.24 0.43 -8.12
N ASP A 3 18.21 -0.08 -8.80
CA ASP A 3 17.16 0.73 -9.40
C ASP A 3 16.34 1.42 -8.32
N SER A 4 16.68 2.69 -8.08
CA SER A 4 16.01 3.54 -7.10
C SER A 4 14.67 4.00 -7.69
N ARG A 5 13.58 3.32 -7.37
CA ARG A 5 12.24 3.68 -7.84
C ARG A 5 11.69 4.86 -7.02
N HIS A 6 11.60 6.04 -7.62
CA HIS A 6 10.96 7.19 -7.00
C HIS A 6 9.43 7.02 -7.02
N ILE A 7 8.80 7.17 -5.85
CA ILE A 7 7.36 7.01 -5.67
C ILE A 7 6.86 8.18 -4.81
N ARG A 8 5.83 8.88 -5.28
CA ARG A 8 5.26 10.05 -4.57
C ARG A 8 4.62 9.69 -3.23
N LEU A 9 3.99 8.52 -3.15
CA LEU A 9 3.42 7.99 -1.92
C LEU A 9 3.58 6.47 -1.88
N LEU A 10 4.28 5.99 -0.86
CA LEU A 10 4.48 4.58 -0.56
C LEU A 10 3.67 4.21 0.68
N ILE A 11 2.82 3.20 0.58
CA ILE A 11 2.02 2.67 1.68
C ILE A 11 2.57 1.30 2.04
N LEU A 12 3.03 1.13 3.27
CA LEU A 12 3.54 -0.15 3.76
C LEU A 12 2.47 -0.82 4.62
N GLY A 13 1.87 -1.89 4.09
CA GLY A 13 0.81 -2.64 4.77
C GLY A 13 -0.42 -2.86 3.89
N SER A 14 -0.87 -4.10 3.85
CA SER A 14 -1.99 -4.63 3.05
C SER A 14 -3.25 -4.89 3.87
N GLY A 15 -3.36 -4.28 5.05
CA GLY A 15 -4.57 -4.35 5.86
C GLY A 15 -5.65 -3.37 5.40
N PRO A 16 -6.80 -3.33 6.09
CA PRO A 16 -7.89 -2.40 5.79
C PRO A 16 -7.45 -0.92 5.90
N ALA A 17 -6.53 -0.60 6.82
CA ALA A 17 -5.95 0.74 6.93
C ALA A 17 -5.12 1.13 5.70
N GLY A 18 -4.26 0.22 5.22
CA GLY A 18 -3.42 0.45 4.04
C GLY A 18 -4.22 0.57 2.76
N TYR A 19 -5.23 -0.29 2.56
CA TYR A 19 -6.12 -0.20 1.41
C TYR A 19 -6.98 1.07 1.45
N THR A 20 -7.49 1.47 2.62
CA THR A 20 -8.24 2.72 2.74
C THR A 20 -7.36 3.92 2.37
N ALA A 21 -6.14 4.00 2.91
CA ALA A 21 -5.18 5.04 2.55
C ALA A 21 -4.87 5.05 1.04
N ALA A 22 -4.70 3.87 0.43
CA ALA A 22 -4.44 3.75 -1.00
C ALA A 22 -5.61 4.23 -1.86
N VAL A 23 -6.85 3.91 -1.48
CA VAL A 23 -8.04 4.35 -2.20
C VAL A 23 -8.17 5.88 -2.16
N TYR A 24 -8.01 6.51 -1.00
CA TYR A 24 -8.09 7.96 -0.91
C TYR A 24 -6.92 8.65 -1.61
N ALA A 25 -5.71 8.10 -1.52
CA ALA A 25 -4.56 8.63 -2.23
C ALA A 25 -4.67 8.48 -3.77
N ALA A 26 -5.26 7.39 -4.25
CA ALA A 26 -5.53 7.19 -5.67
C ALA A 26 -6.57 8.19 -6.16
N ARG A 27 -7.64 8.43 -5.38
CA ARG A 27 -8.64 9.47 -5.67
C ARG A 27 -8.04 10.89 -5.70
N ALA A 28 -6.99 11.14 -4.93
CA ALA A 28 -6.23 12.38 -4.95
C ALA A 28 -5.18 12.45 -6.10
N ASN A 29 -5.21 11.53 -7.08
CA ASN A 29 -4.27 11.46 -8.21
C ASN A 29 -2.79 11.30 -7.80
N LEU A 30 -2.51 10.75 -6.62
CA LEU A 30 -1.15 10.59 -6.09
C LEU A 30 -0.42 9.36 -6.61
N ASN A 31 -1.09 8.47 -7.35
CA ASN A 31 -0.57 7.18 -7.83
C ASN A 31 0.16 6.41 -6.70
N PRO A 32 -0.54 6.06 -5.61
CA PRO A 32 0.07 5.38 -4.47
C PRO A 32 0.56 3.98 -4.86
N VAL A 33 1.70 3.57 -4.29
CA VAL A 33 2.18 2.18 -4.36
C VAL A 33 1.99 1.54 -2.99
N VAL A 34 1.29 0.42 -2.95
CA VAL A 34 1.11 -0.36 -1.72
C VAL A 34 2.07 -1.54 -1.74
N ILE A 35 2.91 -1.66 -0.71
CA ILE A 35 3.71 -2.85 -0.47
C ILE A 35 2.95 -3.71 0.54
N THR A 36 2.55 -4.89 0.10
CA THR A 36 1.94 -5.89 0.97
C THR A 36 3.01 -6.54 1.82
N GLY A 37 2.72 -6.81 3.10
CA GLY A 37 3.56 -7.69 3.90
C GLY A 37 3.49 -9.13 3.40
N MET A 38 4.04 -10.08 4.18
CA MET A 38 3.91 -11.51 3.87
C MET A 38 2.46 -12.01 3.79
N GLN A 39 1.51 -11.24 4.34
CA GLN A 39 0.08 -11.57 4.37
C GLN A 39 -0.76 -10.40 3.84
N ALA A 40 -1.45 -10.62 2.72
CA ALA A 40 -2.42 -9.68 2.19
C ALA A 40 -3.71 -9.76 3.01
N GLY A 41 -4.25 -8.61 3.46
CA GLY A 41 -5.45 -8.56 4.32
C GLY A 41 -5.18 -8.32 5.82
N GLY A 42 -3.93 -8.46 6.27
CA GLY A 42 -3.54 -8.23 7.66
C GLY A 42 -4.22 -9.20 8.64
N GLN A 43 -4.57 -8.72 9.83
CA GLN A 43 -5.17 -9.55 10.88
C GLN A 43 -6.56 -10.12 10.53
N LEU A 44 -7.25 -9.54 9.53
CA LEU A 44 -8.56 -10.03 9.06
C LEU A 44 -8.48 -11.35 8.27
N THR A 45 -7.30 -11.72 7.77
CA THR A 45 -7.07 -12.98 7.05
C THR A 45 -6.54 -14.12 7.93
N THR A 46 -6.46 -13.92 9.25
CA THR A 46 -5.95 -14.90 10.23
C THR A 46 -7.04 -15.74 10.90
N THR A 47 -8.25 -15.78 10.33
CA THR A 47 -9.37 -16.60 10.82
C THR A 47 -9.39 -17.93 10.09
#